data_AF-A0A0G1YX24-F1
#
_entry.id   AF-A0A0G1YX24-F1
#
_cell.length_a   1.000
_cell.length_b   1.000
_cell.length_c   1.000
_cell.angle_alpha   90.00
_cell.angle_beta   90.00
_cell.angle_gamma   90.00
#
_symmetry.space_group_name_H-M   'P 1'
#
loop_
_entity.id
_entity.type
_entity.pdbx_description
1 polymer ?
#
loop_
_entity_poly.entity_id
_entity_poly.type
_entity_poly.pdbx_seq_one_letter_code
_entity_poly.pdbx_strand_id
1 'polypeptide(L)'
;MGRRLGQHYLATRWPAHALAHAAAIKKGDTVLEIGPGKGALTRVLLEFGAKVIAVEKDETLIEKLRTTFAGEIKTGKLKIIAADIRDAWDSPSRAEGGSKPYRE
;
A
#
# COMPACT_ATOMS: atom_id res chain seq x y z
N MET A 1 -20.64 -15.36 -5.22
CA MET A 1 -20.77 -14.47 -6.40
C MET A 1 -20.03 -13.18 -6.11
N GLY A 2 -18.77 -13.06 -6.56
CA GLY A 2 -17.90 -11.94 -6.18
C GLY A 2 -18.41 -10.61 -6.74
N ARG A 3 -18.71 -9.65 -5.87
CA ARG A 3 -18.94 -8.27 -6.33
C ARG A 3 -17.63 -7.75 -6.91
N ARG A 4 -17.63 -7.36 -8.20
CA ARG A 4 -16.53 -6.61 -8.80
C ARG A 4 -16.27 -5.40 -7.89
N LEU A 5 -15.09 -5.32 -7.27
CA LEU A 5 -14.75 -4.32 -6.25
C LEU A 5 -14.68 -2.87 -6.77
N GLY A 6 -15.28 -2.55 -7.92
CA GLY A 6 -15.20 -1.21 -8.53
C GLY A 6 -13.75 -0.75 -8.72
N GLN A 7 -12.81 -1.67 -8.94
CA GLN A 7 -11.39 -1.36 -8.98
C GLN A 7 -11.02 -0.66 -10.30
N HIS A 8 -10.53 0.56 -10.18
CA HIS A 8 -9.91 1.31 -11.27
C HIS A 8 -8.40 1.38 -11.00
N TYR A 9 -7.61 0.71 -11.83
CA TYR A 9 -6.16 0.71 -11.68
C TYR A 9 -5.56 1.94 -12.36
N LEU A 10 -4.55 2.53 -11.73
CA LEU A 10 -3.68 3.50 -12.38
C LEU A 10 -2.95 2.83 -13.55
N ALA A 11 -3.31 3.20 -14.77
CA ALA A 11 -2.70 2.65 -15.99
C ALA A 11 -1.39 3.35 -16.36
N THR A 12 -1.17 4.59 -15.92
CA THR A 12 -0.01 5.40 -16.27
C THR A 12 0.80 5.77 -15.04
N ARG A 13 2.11 6.02 -15.23
CA ARG A 13 3.04 6.36 -14.12
C ARG A 13 2.92 7.81 -13.65
N TRP A 14 2.35 8.69 -14.47
CA TRP A 14 2.30 10.13 -14.20
C TRP A 14 1.47 10.49 -12.97
N PRO A 15 0.24 9.98 -12.75
CA PRO A 15 -0.53 10.26 -11.55
C PRO A 15 0.17 9.79 -10.26
N ALA A 16 0.85 8.65 -10.31
CA ALA A 16 1.60 8.12 -9.17
C ALA A 16 2.79 9.02 -8.80
N HIS A 17 3.53 9.52 -9.79
CA HIS A 17 4.59 10.51 -9.58
C HIS A 17 4.05 11.83 -9.03
N ALA A 18 2.96 12.34 -9.61
CA ALA A 18 2.32 13.57 -9.14
C ALA A 18 1.87 13.44 -7.68
N LEU A 19 1.28 12.30 -7.30
CA LEU A 19 0.85 12.03 -5.94
C LEU A 19 2.05 11.97 -4.97
N ALA A 20 3.09 11.20 -5.31
CA ALA A 20 4.29 11.10 -4.47
C ALA A 20 4.98 12.46 -4.28
N HIS A 21 5.02 13.28 -5.33
CA HIS A 21 5.55 14.64 -5.26
C HIS A 21 4.67 15.56 -4.41
N ALA A 22 3.35 15.53 -4.60
CA ALA A 22 2.40 16.32 -3.82
C ALA A 22 2.42 15.96 -2.33
N ALA A 23 2.63 14.68 -2.01
CA ALA A 23 2.83 14.19 -0.65
C ALA A 23 4.22 14.50 -0.07
N ALA A 24 5.10 15.15 -0.85
CA ALA A 24 6.46 15.54 -0.47
C ALA A 24 7.29 14.37 0.09
N ILE A 25 7.14 13.18 -0.48
CA ILE A 25 7.84 11.97 -0.04
C ILE A 25 9.35 12.14 -0.16
N LYS A 26 10.08 11.76 0.88
CA LYS A 26 11.53 11.81 0.97
C LYS A 26 12.13 10.43 1.14
N LYS A 27 13.40 10.32 0.75
CA LYS A 27 14.20 9.12 1.00
C LYS A 27 14.23 8.82 2.50
N GLY A 28 13.91 7.58 2.87
CA GLY A 28 13.89 7.12 4.25
C GLY A 28 12.53 7.24 4.95
N ASP A 29 11.57 7.95 4.37
CA ASP A 29 10.20 7.99 4.89
C ASP A 29 9.60 6.58 4.91
N THR A 30 8.72 6.32 5.88
CA THR A 30 7.92 5.10 5.92
C THR A 30 6.49 5.42 5.52
N VAL A 31 6.01 4.77 4.46
CA VAL A 31 4.70 5.02 3.87
C VAL A 31 3.83 3.78 4.01
N LEU A 32 2.63 3.96 4.56
CA LEU A 32 1.58 2.95 4.54
C LEU A 32 0.75 3.11 3.27
N GLU A 33 0.74 2.09 2.42
CA GLU A 33 -0.08 2.05 1.21
C GLU A 33 -1.22 1.04 1.41
N ILE A 34 -2.45 1.53 1.45
CA ILE A 34 -3.65 0.70 1.57
C ILE A 34 -4.15 0.39 0.16
N GLY A 35 -4.31 -0.89 -0.18
CA GLY A 35 -4.77 -1.30 -1.50
C GLY A 35 -3.77 -0.93 -2.61
N PRO A 36 -2.51 -1.42 -2.56
CA PRO A 36 -1.50 -1.16 -3.59
C PRO A 36 -1.92 -1.63 -4.99
N GLY A 37 -2.90 -2.53 -5.09
CA GLY A 37 -3.40 -3.03 -6.35
C GLY A 37 -2.31 -3.75 -7.14
N LYS A 38 -2.00 -3.24 -8.35
CA LYS A 38 -0.90 -3.76 -9.19
C LYS A 38 0.47 -3.15 -8.87
N GLY A 39 0.55 -2.28 -7.86
CA GLY A 39 1.81 -1.67 -7.40
C GLY A 39 2.28 -0.45 -8.19
N ALA A 40 1.38 0.25 -8.88
CA ALA A 40 1.73 1.43 -9.67
C ALA A 40 2.31 2.55 -8.80
N LEU A 41 1.68 2.85 -7.66
CA LEU A 41 2.17 3.82 -6.69
C LEU A 41 3.31 3.25 -5.85
N THR A 42 3.19 1.99 -5.39
CA THR A 42 4.28 1.27 -4.69
C THR A 42 5.63 1.44 -5.37
N ARG A 43 5.71 1.24 -6.70
CA ARG A 43 6.95 1.39 -7.45
C ARG A 43 7.52 2.81 -7.36
N VAL A 44 6.67 3.82 -7.52
CA VAL A 44 7.10 5.23 -7.45
C VAL A 44 7.59 5.58 -6.04
N LEU A 45 6.88 5.16 -5.00
CA LEU A 45 7.31 5.38 -3.61
C LEU A 45 8.69 4.76 -3.33
N LEU A 46 8.92 3.55 -3.83
CA LEU A 46 10.22 2.87 -3.73
C LEU A 46 11.32 3.58 -4.54
N GLU A 47 11.00 4.13 -5.72
CA GLU A 47 11.90 4.95 -6.55
C GLU A 47 12.33 6.23 -5.82
N PHE A 48 11.43 6.85 -5.05
CA PHE A 48 11.75 7.99 -4.17
C PHE A 48 12.60 7.60 -2.94
N GLY A 49 12.83 6.30 -2.75
CA GLY A 49 13.65 5.78 -1.65
C GLY A 49 12.90 5.67 -0.32
N ALA A 50 11.57 5.68 -0.35
CA ALA A 50 10.76 5.38 0.83
C ALA A 50 10.83 3.89 1.18
N LYS A 51 10.53 3.58 2.44
CA LYS A 51 10.15 2.25 2.89
C LYS A 51 8.62 2.15 2.82
N VAL A 52 8.11 1.10 2.21
CA VAL A 52 6.67 0.93 1.99
C VAL A 52 6.15 -0.25 2.80
N ILE A 53 5.06 -0.02 3.53
CA ILE A 53 4.24 -1.06 4.15
C ILE A 53 2.94 -1.09 3.35
N ALA A 54 2.75 -2.15 2.56
CA ALA A 54 1.58 -2.30 1.72
C ALA A 54 0.58 -3.27 2.37
N VAL A 55 -0.69 -2.87 2.46
CA VAL A 55 -1.78 -3.72 2.97
C VAL A 55 -2.72 -4.04 1.82
N GLU A 56 -2.84 -5.32 1.47
CA GLU A 56 -3.71 -5.81 0.40
C GLU A 56 -4.48 -7.03 0.91
N LYS A 57 -5.72 -7.20 0.44
CA LYS A 57 -6.56 -8.35 0.79
C LYS A 57 -6.75 -9.33 -0.36
N ASP A 58 -6.58 -8.88 -1.60
CA ASP A 58 -6.69 -9.73 -2.77
C ASP A 58 -5.43 -10.60 -2.91
N GLU A 59 -5.57 -11.90 -2.65
CA GLU A 59 -4.48 -12.89 -2.71
C GLU A 59 -3.78 -12.92 -4.09
N THR A 60 -4.53 -12.73 -5.17
CA THR A 60 -3.96 -12.73 -6.52
C THR A 60 -3.07 -11.51 -6.76
N LEU A 61 -3.45 -10.36 -6.19
CA LEU A 61 -2.63 -9.15 -6.26
C LEU A 61 -1.41 -9.24 -5.32
N ILE A 62 -1.57 -9.83 -4.14
CA ILE A 62 -0.46 -10.08 -3.21
C ILE A 62 0.65 -10.89 -3.89
N GLU A 63 0.31 -12.00 -4.55
CA GLU A 63 1.31 -12.83 -5.23
C GLU A 63 2.01 -12.08 -6.35
N LYS A 64 1.25 -11.31 -7.15
CA LYS A 64 1.85 -10.44 -8.19
C LYS A 64 2.81 -9.41 -7.60
N LEU A 65 2.46 -8.78 -6.48
CA LEU A 65 3.33 -7.82 -5.80
C LEU A 65 4.60 -8.50 -5.26
N ARG A 66 4.47 -9.69 -4.64
CA ARG A 66 5.61 -10.47 -4.15
C ARG A 66 6.59 -10.82 -5.26
N THR A 67 6.09 -11.27 -6.42
CA THR A 67 6.95 -11.55 -7.57
C THR A 67 7.56 -10.27 -8.15
N THR A 68 6.76 -9.21 -8.32
CA THR A 68 7.18 -7.97 -8.97
C THR A 68 8.24 -7.21 -8.18
N PHE A 69 8.18 -7.25 -6.84
CA PHE A 69 9.03 -6.48 -5.94
C PHE A 69 9.92 -7.37 -5.04
N ALA A 70 10.28 -8.56 -5.53
CA ALA A 70 11.05 -9.53 -4.75
C ALA A 70 12.37 -8.95 -4.21
N GLY A 71 13.04 -8.07 -4.97
CA GLY A 71 14.29 -7.41 -4.56
C GLY A 71 14.08 -6.40 -3.42
N GLU A 72 13.04 -5.58 -3.51
CA GLU A 72 12.68 -4.59 -2.50
C GLU A 72 12.17 -5.24 -1.22
N ILE A 73 11.47 -6.37 -1.33
CA ILE A 73 11.09 -7.20 -0.20
C ILE A 73 12.32 -7.79 0.48
N LYS A 74 13.24 -8.39 -0.30
CA LYS A 74 14.49 -8.98 0.22
C LYS A 74 15.36 -7.96 0.94
N THR A 75 15.38 -6.72 0.47
CA THR A 75 16.15 -5.61 1.08
C THR A 75 15.39 -4.90 2.21
N GLY A 76 14.16 -5.33 2.53
CA GLY A 76 13.34 -4.73 3.59
C GLY A 76 12.78 -3.35 3.25
N LYS A 77 12.88 -2.91 1.99
CA LYS A 77 12.28 -1.66 1.52
C LYS A 77 10.77 -1.78 1.32
N LEU A 78 10.26 -2.97 1.05
CA LEU A 78 8.83 -3.26 0.94
C LEU A 78 8.42 -4.36 1.91
N LYS A 79 7.38 -4.13 2.70
CA LYS A 79 6.68 -5.15 3.47
C LYS A 79 5.25 -5.25 2.96
N ILE A 80 4.79 -6.46 2.65
CA ILE A 80 3.41 -6.74 2.25
C ILE A 80 2.69 -7.43 3.41
N ILE A 81 1.55 -6.90 3.81
CA ILE A 81 0.65 -7.45 4.82
C ILE A 81 -0.62 -7.91 4.10
N ALA A 82 -0.89 -9.22 4.17
CA ALA A 82 -2.11 -9.81 3.62
C ALA A 82 -3.24 -9.68 4.64
N ALA A 83 -4.08 -8.64 4.52
CA ALA A 83 -5.16 -8.36 5.45
C ALA A 83 -6.22 -7.44 4.81
N ASP A 84 -7.47 -7.52 5.30
CA ASP A 84 -8.41 -6.40 5.13
C ASP A 84 -8.01 -5.28 6.09
N ILE A 85 -7.80 -4.08 5.53
CA ILE A 85 -7.34 -2.94 6.32
C ILE A 85 -8.35 -2.54 7.39
N ARG A 86 -9.65 -2.74 7.17
CA ARG A 86 -10.69 -2.34 8.14
C ARG A 86 -10.57 -3.17 9.41
N ASP A 87 -10.36 -4.47 9.25
CA ASP A 87 -10.17 -5.39 10.37
C ASP A 87 -8.82 -5.14 11.08
N ALA A 88 -7.77 -4.88 10.30
CA ALA A 88 -6.44 -4.58 10.84
C ALA A 88 -6.40 -3.24 11.60
N TRP A 89 -7.17 -2.25 11.13
CA TRP A 89 -7.22 -0.92 11.72
C TRP A 89 -8.05 -0.87 13.00
N ASP A 90 -9.11 -1.67 13.09
CA ASP A 90 -10.00 -1.76 14.25
C ASP A 90 -9.45 -2.68 15.37
N SER A 91 -8.22 -3.21 15.22
CA SER A 91 -7.60 -4.10 16.21
C SER A 91 -7.48 -3.42 17.60
N PRO A 92 -7.88 -4.10 18.69
CA PRO A 92 -7.83 -3.55 20.05
C PRO A 92 -6.42 -3.17 20.52
N SER A 93 -5.39 -3.71 19.87
CA SER A 93 -3.97 -3.32 20.06
C SER A 93 -3.67 -1.84 19.76
N ARG A 94 -4.61 -1.13 19.13
CA ARG A 94 -4.49 0.28 18.72
C ARG A 94 -5.21 1.27 19.63
N ALA A 95 -5.92 0.79 20.66
CA ALA A 95 -6.77 1.61 21.52
C ALA A 95 -6.00 2.70 22.32
N GLU A 96 -4.67 2.60 22.41
CA GLU A 96 -3.82 3.59 23.04
C GLU A 96 -3.32 4.62 22.01
N GLY A 97 -4.16 5.60 21.65
CA GLY A 97 -3.70 6.86 21.03
C GLY A 97 -4.22 7.20 19.62
N GLY A 98 -5.05 6.36 19.00
CA GLY A 98 -5.66 6.67 17.69
C GLY A 98 -7.08 7.26 17.81
N SER A 99 -7.38 8.33 17.09
CA SER A 99 -8.76 8.79 16.88
C SER A 99 -9.60 7.65 16.27
N LYS A 100 -10.83 7.44 16.77
CA LYS A 100 -11.75 6.42 16.25
C LYS A 100 -11.94 6.58 14.73
N PRO A 101 -12.00 5.49 13.97
CA PRO A 101 -12.21 5.55 12.52
C PRO A 101 -13.53 6.26 12.20
N TYR A 102 -13.52 7.05 11.13
CA TYR A 102 -14.73 7.64 10.58
C TYR A 102 -15.68 6.51 10.16
N ARG A 103 -16.87 6.48 10.75
CA ARG A 103 -17.97 5.58 10.37
C ARG A 103 -19.04 6.42 9.69
N GLU A 104 -19.47 6.00 8.51
CA GLU A 104 -20.72 6.48 7.89
C GLU A 104 -21.94 5.96 8.66
#